data_AF-A0A3L7NZN3-F1
#
_entry.id   AF-A0A3L7NZN3-F1
#
_cell.length_a   1.000
_cell.length_b   1.000
_cell.length_c   1.000
_cell.angle_alpha   90.00
_cell.angle_beta   90.00
_cell.angle_gamma   90.00
#
_symmetry.space_group_name_H-M   'P 1'
#
loop_
_entity.id
_entity.type
_entity.pdbx_description
1 polymer ?
#
loop_
_entity_poly.entity_id
_entity_poly.type
_entity_poly.pdbx_seq_one_letter_code
_entity_poly.pdbx_strand_id
1 'polypeptide(L)'
;MEHSPTPGLKSAPATLVDWLGSQYRVFSSAITLMKWCCFPVEPYMISLFRVLLGITAGVLTIFFLVMAVEIFSAVVHPLPDDFDNSPEAMCQHVAHYPDWVLGIVVLLWGRTAFSGVWLAQKAGSYGASTVVAVLLLAALGFNSSMLPYTPWFKVVMPGVALAAIAMALRAARSKPAPHHEIANA
;
A
#
# COMPACT_ATOMS: atom_id res chain seq x y z
N MET A 1 20.51 44.13 -70.86
CA MET A 1 19.91 43.84 -69.53
C MET A 1 21.02 43.26 -68.68
N GLU A 2 21.77 44.14 -68.01
CA GLU A 2 22.90 43.80 -67.15
C GLU A 2 22.43 43.45 -65.74
N HIS A 3 22.94 42.35 -65.20
CA HIS A 3 22.68 41.88 -63.85
C HIS A 3 23.82 42.33 -62.92
N SER A 4 23.53 43.24 -61.99
CA SER A 4 24.47 43.62 -60.92
C SER A 4 24.40 42.63 -59.75
N PRO A 5 25.54 42.12 -59.25
CA PRO A 5 25.58 41.25 -58.08
C PRO A 5 25.45 42.05 -56.77
N THR A 6 24.58 41.60 -55.88
CA THR A 6 24.39 42.15 -54.52
C THR A 6 25.55 41.75 -53.58
N PRO A 7 26.05 42.66 -52.73
CA PRO A 7 27.14 42.39 -51.79
C PRO A 7 26.68 41.52 -50.62
N GLY A 8 27.48 40.49 -50.31
CA GLY A 8 27.22 39.54 -49.23
C GLY A 8 27.39 40.14 -47.83
N LEU A 9 26.40 39.92 -46.97
CA LEU A 9 26.46 40.19 -45.54
C LEU A 9 27.50 39.26 -44.87
N LYS A 10 28.55 39.85 -44.30
CA LYS A 10 29.46 39.16 -43.39
C LYS A 10 28.73 38.88 -42.06
N SER A 11 28.65 37.61 -41.67
CA SER A 11 28.15 37.17 -40.38
C SER A 11 28.98 37.77 -39.23
N ALA A 12 28.29 38.34 -38.25
CA ALA A 12 28.90 38.91 -37.05
C ALA A 12 29.55 37.83 -36.17
N PRO A 13 30.65 38.16 -35.45
CA PRO A 13 31.32 37.22 -34.55
C PRO A 13 30.42 36.86 -33.37
N ALA A 14 30.44 35.58 -32.99
CA ALA A 14 29.76 35.01 -31.83
C ALA A 14 29.97 35.92 -30.61
N THR A 15 28.87 36.43 -30.08
CA THR A 15 28.91 37.47 -29.05
C THR A 15 29.31 36.89 -27.69
N LEU A 16 29.86 37.74 -26.84
CA LEU A 16 30.25 37.46 -25.44
C LEU A 16 29.15 36.74 -24.62
N VAL A 17 27.89 36.87 -25.04
CA VAL A 17 26.70 36.25 -24.44
C VAL A 17 26.73 34.71 -24.62
N ASP A 18 27.18 34.22 -25.77
CA ASP A 18 27.28 32.76 -26.03
C ASP A 18 28.39 32.12 -25.21
N TRP A 19 29.49 32.86 -25.00
CA TRP A 19 30.61 32.41 -24.16
C TRP A 19 30.23 32.37 -22.68
N LEU A 20 29.51 33.37 -22.17
CA LEU A 20 29.00 33.38 -20.79
C LEU A 20 27.95 32.27 -20.57
N GLY A 21 27.06 32.02 -21.53
CA GLY A 21 26.07 30.93 -21.46
C GLY A 21 26.68 29.52 -21.42
N SER A 22 27.90 29.34 -21.94
CA SER A 22 28.65 28.07 -21.84
C SER A 22 29.28 27.88 -20.46
N GLN A 23 29.80 28.95 -19.84
CA GLN A 23 30.43 28.88 -18.51
C GLN A 23 29.40 28.65 -17.39
N TYR A 24 28.20 29.25 -17.50
CA TYR A 24 27.12 29.03 -16.52
C TYR A 24 26.60 27.57 -16.51
N ARG A 25 26.65 26.85 -17.64
CA ARG A 25 26.23 25.44 -17.72
C ARG A 25 27.16 24.50 -16.95
N VAL A 26 28.47 24.76 -16.96
CA VAL A 26 29.45 23.94 -16.23
C VAL A 26 29.34 24.17 -14.72
N PHE A 27 29.10 25.42 -14.29
CA PHE A 27 28.90 25.75 -12.87
C PHE A 27 27.59 25.18 -12.29
N SER A 28 26.51 25.13 -13.09
CA SER A 28 25.24 24.52 -12.66
C SER A 28 25.34 23.01 -12.43
N SER A 29 26.21 22.31 -13.18
CA SER A 29 26.47 20.88 -12.97
C SER A 29 27.27 20.61 -11.69
N ALA A 30 28.19 21.49 -11.31
CA ALA A 30 28.98 21.36 -10.08
C ALA A 30 28.12 21.56 -8.80
N ILE A 31 27.18 22.50 -8.82
CA ILE A 31 26.26 22.74 -7.67
C ILE A 31 25.28 21.57 -7.48
N THR A 32 24.93 20.85 -8.55
CA THR A 32 24.07 19.66 -8.46
C THR A 32 24.81 18.46 -7.85
N LEU A 33 26.12 18.33 -8.11
CA LEU A 33 26.96 17.28 -7.52
C LEU A 33 27.26 17.53 -6.03
N MET A 34 27.32 18.79 -5.59
CA MET A 34 27.64 19.11 -4.19
C MET A 34 26.45 18.92 -3.22
N LYS A 35 25.21 18.85 -3.73
CA LYS A 35 24.03 18.44 -2.96
C LYS A 35 23.99 16.94 -2.60
N TRP A 36 24.85 16.12 -3.18
CA TRP A 36 24.90 14.66 -2.94
C TRP A 36 25.84 14.23 -1.81
N CYS A 37 26.80 15.05 -1.39
CA CYS A 37 27.79 14.65 -0.38
C CYS A 37 27.36 14.95 1.06
N CYS A 38 26.36 15.81 1.26
CA CYS A 38 25.67 15.96 2.55
C CYS A 38 24.32 15.25 2.45
N PHE A 39 24.33 13.91 2.53
CA PHE A 39 23.10 13.14 2.76
C PHE A 39 22.45 13.68 4.04
N PRO A 40 21.31 14.37 3.96
CA PRO A 40 20.65 14.84 5.17
C PRO A 40 20.21 13.58 5.91
N VAL A 41 20.61 13.46 7.18
CA VAL A 41 20.18 12.38 8.07
C VAL A 41 18.77 12.68 8.64
N GLU A 42 18.29 13.92 8.48
CA GLU A 42 16.96 14.40 8.90
C GLU A 42 15.70 13.78 8.23
N PRO A 43 15.68 13.33 6.96
CA PRO A 43 14.47 12.76 6.35
C PRO A 43 14.18 11.32 6.80
N TYR A 44 15.15 10.62 7.39
CA TYR A 44 14.98 9.22 7.80
C TYR A 44 14.09 9.06 9.03
N MET A 45 14.20 9.95 10.03
CA MET A 45 13.42 9.85 11.26
C MET A 45 11.92 10.09 11.01
N ILE A 46 11.58 11.09 10.19
CA ILE A 46 10.20 11.37 9.81
C ILE A 46 9.62 10.21 8.98
N SER A 47 10.43 9.62 8.09
CA SER A 47 10.01 8.45 7.31
C SER A 47 9.76 7.23 8.19
N LEU A 48 10.65 6.96 9.16
CA LEU A 48 10.51 5.85 10.09
C LEU A 48 9.24 6.01 10.95
N PHE A 49 9.01 7.19 11.51
CA PHE A 49 7.81 7.44 12.32
C PHE A 49 6.52 7.20 11.53
N ARG A 50 6.47 7.67 10.27
CA ARG A 50 5.31 7.42 9.39
C ARG A 50 5.13 5.94 9.08
N VAL A 51 6.21 5.20 8.85
CA VAL A 51 6.16 3.74 8.64
C VAL A 51 5.57 3.05 9.88
N LEU A 52 6.11 3.36 11.07
CA LEU A 52 5.65 2.79 12.33
C LEU A 52 4.18 3.11 12.58
N LEU A 53 3.78 4.38 12.41
CA LEU A 53 2.38 4.81 12.55
C LEU A 53 1.45 4.06 11.59
N GLY A 54 1.86 3.87 10.33
CA GLY A 54 1.12 3.10 9.35
C GLY A 54 0.96 1.63 9.75
N ILE A 55 2.04 0.98 10.19
CA ILE A 55 1.99 -0.41 10.67
C ILE A 55 1.05 -0.53 11.86
N THR A 56 1.20 0.33 12.87
CA THR A 56 0.34 0.33 14.07
C THR A 56 -1.12 0.53 13.72
N ALA A 57 -1.46 1.51 12.89
CA ALA A 57 -2.84 1.76 12.46
C ALA A 57 -3.43 0.57 11.70
N GLY A 58 -2.66 -0.03 10.79
CA GLY A 58 -3.08 -1.22 10.04
C GLY A 58 -3.30 -2.45 10.93
N VAL A 59 -2.35 -2.75 11.81
CA VAL A 59 -2.43 -3.90 12.73
C VAL A 59 -3.59 -3.75 13.70
N LEU A 60 -3.78 -2.58 14.31
CA LEU A 60 -4.91 -2.34 15.21
C LEU A 60 -6.25 -2.49 14.48
N THR A 61 -6.34 -1.99 13.25
CA THR A 61 -7.54 -2.16 12.43
C THR A 61 -7.84 -3.63 12.17
N ILE A 62 -6.82 -4.41 11.80
CA ILE A 62 -6.97 -5.86 11.60
C ILE A 62 -7.43 -6.53 12.89
N PHE A 63 -6.79 -6.22 14.02
CA PHE A 63 -7.11 -6.79 15.32
C PHE A 63 -8.59 -6.60 15.68
N PHE A 64 -9.09 -5.36 15.59
CA PHE A 64 -10.50 -5.08 15.91
C PHE A 64 -11.48 -5.75 14.94
N LEU A 65 -11.14 -5.79 13.65
CA LEU A 65 -12.01 -6.44 12.66
C LEU A 65 -12.00 -7.96 12.80
N VAL A 66 -10.87 -8.59 13.11
CA VAL A 66 -10.81 -10.02 13.45
C VAL A 66 -11.64 -10.29 14.70
N MET A 67 -11.53 -9.45 15.74
CA MET A 67 -12.37 -9.59 16.94
C MET A 67 -13.87 -9.52 16.62
N ALA A 68 -14.28 -8.65 15.70
CA ALA A 68 -15.66 -8.60 15.24
C ALA A 68 -16.09 -9.90 14.52
N VAL A 69 -15.19 -10.53 13.76
CA VAL A 69 -15.44 -11.84 13.13
C VAL A 69 -15.59 -12.94 14.18
N GLU A 70 -14.77 -12.94 15.22
CA GLU A 70 -14.86 -13.90 16.34
C GLU A 70 -16.16 -13.74 17.13
N ILE A 71 -16.58 -12.49 17.39
CA ILE A 71 -17.88 -12.23 18.05
C ILE A 71 -19.02 -12.70 17.15
N PHE A 72 -18.95 -12.41 15.85
CA PHE A 72 -19.95 -12.89 14.90
C PHE A 72 -20.03 -14.43 14.89
N SER A 73 -18.89 -15.12 14.82
CA SER A 73 -18.83 -16.58 14.78
C SER A 73 -19.39 -17.20 16.07
N ALA A 74 -19.07 -16.63 17.24
CA ALA A 74 -19.61 -17.06 18.52
C ALA A 74 -21.13 -16.92 18.64
N VAL A 75 -21.72 -15.91 17.96
CA VAL A 75 -23.17 -15.70 17.95
C VAL A 75 -23.88 -16.68 16.99
N VAL A 76 -23.31 -16.93 15.81
CA VAL A 76 -23.98 -17.75 14.78
C VAL A 76 -23.69 -19.25 14.89
N HIS A 77 -22.60 -19.62 15.55
CA HIS A 77 -22.17 -21.01 15.77
C HIS A 77 -21.70 -21.18 17.23
N PRO A 78 -22.63 -21.05 18.20
CA PRO A 78 -22.30 -21.09 19.61
C PRO A 78 -21.68 -22.44 20.00
N LEU A 79 -20.79 -22.41 20.99
CA LEU A 79 -20.25 -23.62 21.58
C LEU A 79 -21.37 -24.37 22.33
N PRO A 80 -21.37 -25.71 22.30
CA PRO A 80 -22.33 -26.49 23.08
C PRO A 80 -22.07 -26.35 24.59
N ASP A 81 -23.11 -26.52 25.41
CA ASP A 81 -23.02 -26.30 26.87
C ASP A 81 -22.06 -27.28 27.57
N ASP A 82 -21.80 -28.44 26.96
CA ASP A 82 -20.90 -29.49 27.44
C ASP A 82 -19.50 -29.43 26.80
N PHE A 83 -19.12 -28.30 26.18
CA PHE A 83 -17.82 -28.13 25.54
C PHE A 83 -16.66 -28.21 26.55
N ASP A 84 -15.85 -29.26 26.45
CA ASP A 84 -14.78 -29.58 27.40
C ASP A 84 -13.48 -28.76 27.20
N ASN A 85 -13.45 -27.86 26.21
CA ASN A 85 -12.29 -27.06 25.81
C ASN A 85 -11.05 -27.88 25.37
N SER A 86 -11.22 -29.17 25.06
CA SER A 86 -10.14 -29.98 24.49
C SER A 86 -9.82 -29.54 23.05
N PRO A 87 -8.56 -29.64 22.61
CA PRO A 87 -8.19 -29.41 21.21
C PRO A 87 -9.01 -30.25 20.23
N GLU A 88 -9.35 -31.48 20.61
CA GLU A 88 -10.15 -32.42 19.83
C GLU A 88 -11.59 -31.94 19.69
N ALA A 89 -12.24 -31.52 20.78
CA ALA A 89 -13.59 -30.95 20.72
C ALA A 89 -13.62 -29.66 19.88
N MET A 90 -12.59 -28.81 19.97
CA MET A 90 -12.47 -27.62 19.12
C MET A 90 -12.35 -27.98 17.63
N CYS A 91 -11.53 -28.98 17.30
CA CYS A 91 -11.41 -29.46 15.92
C CYS A 91 -12.73 -30.01 15.38
N GLN A 92 -13.47 -30.76 16.19
CA GLN A 92 -14.79 -31.28 15.82
C GLN A 92 -15.81 -30.16 15.64
N HIS A 93 -15.83 -29.17 16.53
CA HIS A 93 -16.72 -28.01 16.42
C HIS A 93 -16.47 -27.22 15.13
N VAL A 94 -15.19 -27.02 14.79
CA VAL A 94 -14.80 -26.29 13.57
C VAL A 94 -15.08 -27.09 12.30
N ALA A 95 -14.94 -28.42 12.34
CA ALA A 95 -15.23 -29.28 11.19
C ALA A 95 -16.72 -29.25 10.77
N HIS A 96 -17.61 -28.92 11.70
CA HIS A 96 -19.06 -28.84 11.46
C HIS A 96 -19.56 -27.40 11.23
N TYR A 97 -18.67 -26.44 10.90
CA TYR A 97 -19.11 -25.09 10.55
C TYR A 97 -20.08 -25.13 9.36
N PRO A 98 -21.24 -24.46 9.45
CA PRO A 98 -22.14 -24.34 8.31
C PRO A 98 -21.46 -23.58 7.16
N ASP A 99 -21.56 -24.08 5.93
CA ASP A 99 -20.90 -23.48 4.76
C ASP A 99 -21.28 -22.01 4.52
N TRP A 100 -22.52 -21.63 4.81
CA TRP A 100 -22.98 -20.24 4.65
C TRP A 100 -22.27 -19.29 5.64
N VAL A 101 -21.96 -19.76 6.86
CA VAL A 101 -21.20 -18.99 7.86
C VAL A 101 -19.79 -18.77 7.35
N LEU A 102 -19.13 -19.81 6.86
CA LEU A 102 -17.81 -19.71 6.23
C LEU A 102 -17.81 -18.74 5.05
N GLY A 103 -18.87 -18.74 4.24
CA GLY A 103 -19.05 -17.78 3.14
C GLY A 103 -19.04 -16.33 3.61
N ILE A 104 -19.73 -16.02 4.70
CA ILE A 104 -19.73 -14.67 5.30
C ILE A 104 -18.35 -14.34 5.88
N VAL A 105 -17.72 -15.29 6.59
CA VAL A 105 -16.38 -15.13 7.17
C VAL A 105 -15.34 -14.79 6.09
N VAL A 106 -15.41 -15.42 4.90
CA VAL A 106 -14.54 -15.07 3.76
C VAL A 106 -14.68 -13.60 3.38
N LEU A 107 -15.91 -13.08 3.28
CA LEU A 107 -16.16 -11.69 2.94
C LEU A 107 -15.65 -10.74 4.03
N LEU A 108 -15.89 -11.08 5.30
CA LEU A 108 -15.42 -10.28 6.43
C LEU A 108 -13.89 -10.23 6.49
N TRP A 109 -13.20 -11.35 6.26
CA TRP A 109 -11.73 -11.37 6.17
C TRP A 109 -11.20 -10.61 4.96
N GLY A 110 -11.88 -10.68 3.82
CA GLY A 110 -11.58 -9.81 2.67
C GLY A 110 -11.67 -8.32 3.06
N ARG A 111 -12.71 -7.94 3.81
CA ARG A 111 -12.87 -6.57 4.31
C ARG A 111 -11.78 -6.20 5.33
N THR A 112 -11.41 -7.11 6.22
CA THR A 112 -10.30 -6.95 7.17
C THR A 112 -8.98 -6.70 6.46
N ALA A 113 -8.64 -7.54 5.48
CA ALA A 113 -7.42 -7.43 4.69
C ALA A 113 -7.39 -6.11 3.92
N PHE A 114 -8.49 -5.74 3.26
CA PHE A 114 -8.59 -4.47 2.55
C PHE A 114 -8.37 -3.29 3.51
N SER A 115 -9.12 -3.23 4.61
CA SER A 115 -9.15 -2.07 5.50
C SER A 115 -7.81 -1.87 6.22
N GLY A 116 -7.21 -2.95 6.71
CA GLY A 116 -5.91 -2.90 7.39
C GLY A 116 -4.78 -2.44 6.48
N VAL A 117 -4.67 -3.02 5.28
CA VAL A 117 -3.62 -2.67 4.31
C VAL A 117 -3.82 -1.27 3.74
N TRP A 118 -5.07 -0.90 3.42
CA TRP A 118 -5.40 0.43 2.92
C TRP A 118 -5.05 1.51 3.95
N LEU A 119 -5.44 1.31 5.22
CA LEU A 119 -5.16 2.27 6.27
C LEU A 119 -3.65 2.36 6.57
N ALA A 120 -2.93 1.22 6.57
CA ALA A 120 -1.48 1.21 6.73
C ALA A 120 -0.76 2.04 5.66
N GLN A 121 -1.21 1.94 4.41
CA GLN A 121 -0.66 2.73 3.32
C GLN A 121 -1.05 4.22 3.44
N LYS A 122 -2.29 4.49 3.86
CA LYS A 122 -2.82 5.86 3.97
C LYS A 122 -2.16 6.65 5.10
N ALA A 123 -1.98 6.02 6.27
CA ALA A 123 -1.36 6.64 7.44
C ALA A 123 0.18 6.65 7.36
N GLY A 124 0.78 5.66 6.68
CA GLY A 124 2.23 5.52 6.59
C GLY A 124 2.77 5.61 5.16
N SER A 125 3.24 4.47 4.66
CA SER A 125 3.92 4.34 3.37
C SER A 125 3.60 3.01 2.72
N TYR A 126 4.02 2.83 1.46
CA TYR A 126 3.90 1.55 0.76
C TYR A 126 4.67 0.40 1.46
N GLY A 127 5.78 0.73 2.14
CA GLY A 127 6.53 -0.24 2.95
C GLY A 127 5.70 -0.73 4.15
N ALA A 128 5.04 0.20 4.86
CA ALA A 128 4.17 -0.13 5.99
C ALA A 128 3.03 -1.07 5.57
N SER A 129 2.34 -0.77 4.47
CA SER A 129 1.26 -1.63 3.96
C SER A 129 1.74 -3.01 3.50
N THR A 130 2.96 -3.09 2.95
CA THR A 130 3.57 -4.37 2.57
C THR A 130 3.83 -5.24 3.79
N VAL A 131 4.40 -4.68 4.86
CA VAL A 131 4.62 -5.40 6.13
C VAL A 131 3.29 -5.91 6.70
N VAL A 132 2.27 -5.05 6.75
CA VAL A 132 0.94 -5.42 7.24
C VAL A 132 0.30 -6.53 6.39
N ALA A 133 0.41 -6.45 5.06
CA ALA A 133 -0.11 -7.47 4.15
C ALA A 133 0.59 -8.83 4.36
N VAL A 134 1.91 -8.85 4.53
CA VAL A 134 2.68 -10.08 4.80
C VAL A 134 2.29 -10.69 6.14
N LEU A 135 2.19 -9.87 7.20
CA LEU A 135 1.76 -10.34 8.52
C LEU A 135 0.35 -10.92 8.48
N LEU A 136 -0.57 -10.28 7.76
CA LEU A 136 -1.94 -10.77 7.61
C LEU A 136 -1.99 -12.10 6.84
N LEU A 137 -1.25 -12.22 5.72
CA LEU A 137 -1.20 -13.47 4.95
C LEU A 137 -0.58 -14.62 5.75
N ALA A 138 0.44 -14.34 6.56
CA ALA A 138 1.02 -15.31 7.47
C ALA A 138 0.00 -15.77 8.53
N ALA A 139 -0.69 -14.83 9.19
CA ALA A 139 -1.72 -15.13 10.18
C ALA A 139 -2.86 -15.97 9.57
N LEU A 140 -3.30 -15.62 8.36
CA LEU A 140 -4.32 -16.37 7.63
C LEU A 140 -3.86 -17.80 7.28
N GLY A 141 -2.61 -17.95 6.84
CA GLY A 141 -1.99 -19.24 6.55
C GLY A 141 -1.95 -20.14 7.78
N PHE A 142 -1.49 -19.60 8.92
CA PHE A 142 -1.49 -20.33 10.19
C PHE A 142 -2.90 -20.74 10.62
N ASN A 143 -3.86 -19.80 10.59
CA ASN A 143 -5.25 -20.10 10.93
C ASN A 143 -5.83 -21.22 10.07
N SER A 144 -5.58 -21.18 8.75
CA SER A 144 -6.08 -22.19 7.81
C SER A 144 -5.40 -23.56 7.93
N SER A 145 -4.15 -23.59 8.42
CA SER A 145 -3.37 -24.82 8.61
C SER A 145 -3.69 -25.55 9.92
N MET A 146 -4.08 -24.83 10.97
CA MET A 146 -4.34 -25.41 12.29
C MET A 146 -5.73 -26.04 12.41
N LEU A 147 -6.68 -25.61 11.56
CA LEU A 147 -8.08 -25.98 11.68
C LEU A 147 -8.58 -26.83 10.51
N PRO A 148 -9.44 -27.84 10.77
CA PRO A 148 -9.97 -28.74 9.74
C PRO A 148 -11.14 -28.09 8.97
N TYR A 149 -10.91 -26.93 8.35
CA TYR A 149 -11.91 -26.28 7.48
C TYR A 149 -12.21 -27.12 6.24
N THR A 150 -13.38 -26.87 5.65
CA THR A 150 -13.78 -27.45 4.36
C THR A 150 -12.77 -27.11 3.25
N PRO A 151 -12.53 -28.02 2.27
CA PRO A 151 -11.52 -27.80 1.23
C PRO A 151 -11.73 -26.52 0.40
N TRP A 152 -12.99 -26.16 0.12
CA TRP A 152 -13.29 -24.97 -0.67
C TRP A 152 -12.87 -23.68 0.04
N PHE A 153 -13.07 -23.60 1.37
CA PHE A 153 -12.70 -22.44 2.17
C PHE A 153 -11.19 -22.19 2.11
N LYS A 154 -10.38 -23.25 2.22
CA LYS A 154 -8.91 -23.19 2.14
C LYS A 154 -8.39 -22.65 0.80
N VAL A 155 -9.18 -22.75 -0.27
CA VAL A 155 -8.83 -22.23 -1.60
C VAL A 155 -9.37 -20.81 -1.80
N VAL A 156 -10.64 -20.57 -1.49
CA VAL A 156 -11.31 -19.28 -1.74
C VAL A 156 -10.73 -18.19 -0.85
N MET A 157 -10.45 -18.50 0.41
CA MET A 157 -10.06 -17.53 1.43
C MET A 157 -8.72 -16.82 1.09
N PRO A 158 -7.61 -17.53 0.78
CA PRO A 158 -6.39 -16.87 0.31
C PRO A 158 -6.60 -16.04 -0.97
N GLY A 159 -7.44 -16.53 -1.90
CA GLY A 159 -7.75 -15.81 -3.13
C GLY A 159 -8.43 -14.46 -2.87
N VAL A 160 -9.44 -14.44 -1.99
CA VAL A 160 -10.13 -13.22 -1.58
C VAL A 160 -9.21 -12.28 -0.82
N ALA A 161 -8.37 -12.79 0.09
CA ALA A 161 -7.39 -11.98 0.80
C ALA A 161 -6.40 -11.29 -0.16
N LEU A 162 -5.84 -12.03 -1.13
CA LEU A 162 -4.94 -11.47 -2.14
C LEU A 162 -5.62 -10.41 -3.01
N ALA A 163 -6.85 -10.67 -3.46
CA ALA A 163 -7.63 -9.71 -4.23
C ALA A 163 -7.91 -8.42 -3.41
N ALA A 164 -8.30 -8.56 -2.15
CA ALA A 164 -8.54 -7.45 -1.23
C ALA A 164 -7.27 -6.61 -0.97
N ILE A 165 -6.13 -7.27 -0.75
CA ILE A 165 -4.82 -6.61 -0.60
C ILE A 165 -4.48 -5.82 -1.87
N ALA A 166 -4.62 -6.44 -3.05
CA ALA A 166 -4.35 -5.77 -4.33
C ALA A 166 -5.25 -4.55 -4.54
N MET A 167 -6.55 -4.66 -4.20
CA MET A 167 -7.49 -3.54 -4.25
C MET A 167 -7.12 -2.43 -3.27
N ALA A 168 -6.73 -2.76 -2.04
CA ALA A 168 -6.31 -1.80 -1.03
C ALA A 168 -5.08 -0.99 -1.47
N LEU A 169 -4.05 -1.69 -2.00
CA LEU A 169 -2.83 -1.06 -2.48
C LEU A 169 -3.09 -0.11 -3.66
N ARG A 170 -4.04 -0.46 -4.54
CA ARG A 170 -4.48 0.40 -5.65
C ARG A 170 -5.26 1.61 -5.13
N ALA A 171 -6.27 1.40 -4.28
CA ALA A 171 -7.14 2.45 -3.77
C ALA A 171 -6.38 3.51 -2.95
N ALA A 172 -5.33 3.12 -2.24
CA ALA A 172 -4.52 4.04 -1.45
C ALA A 172 -3.62 4.97 -2.30
N ARG A 173 -3.38 4.66 -3.59
CA ARG A 173 -2.57 5.50 -4.50
C ARG A 173 -3.34 6.68 -5.08
N SER A 174 -4.66 6.66 -5.04
CA SER A 174 -5.51 7.73 -5.56
C SER A 174 -5.41 8.97 -4.64
N LYS A 175 -4.43 9.84 -4.88
CA LYS A 175 -4.52 11.23 -4.41
C LYS A 175 -5.54 11.95 -5.29
N PRO A 176 -6.54 12.65 -4.73
CA PRO A 176 -7.28 13.64 -5.51
C PRO A 176 -6.25 14.59 -6.11
N ALA A 177 -6.27 14.77 -7.43
CA ALA A 177 -5.58 15.90 -8.01
C ALA A 177 -6.08 17.14 -7.27
N PRO A 178 -5.22 18.05 -6.78
CA PRO A 178 -5.69 19.35 -6.37
C PRO A 178 -6.37 19.90 -7.61
N HIS A 179 -7.71 19.94 -7.60
CA HIS A 179 -8.46 20.78 -8.50
C HIS A 179 -7.98 22.18 -8.15
N HIS A 180 -6.96 22.65 -8.87
CA HIS A 180 -6.86 24.06 -9.16
C HIS A 180 -8.15 24.36 -9.92
N GLU A 181 -9.20 24.61 -9.14
CA GLU A 181 -10.33 25.40 -9.55
C GLU A 181 -9.73 26.73 -9.96
N ILE A 182 -9.48 26.81 -11.27
CA ILE A 182 -9.05 28.00 -11.94
C ILE A 182 -10.17 28.99 -11.68
N ALA A 183 -9.91 29.90 -10.74
CA ALA A 183 -10.62 31.15 -10.61
C ALA A 183 -10.78 31.76 -12.00
N ASN A 184 -11.99 31.69 -12.56
CA ASN A 184 -12.47 32.47 -13.71
C ASN A 184 -13.98 32.23 -13.88
N ALA A 185 -14.77 32.86 -13.02
CA ALA A 185 -16.11 33.37 -13.33
C ALA A 185 -16.48 34.45 -12.30
#